data_AF-A0A1Y1QPL6-F1
#
_entry.id   AF-A0A1Y1QPL6-F1
#
_cell.length_a   1.000
_cell.length_b   1.000
_cell.length_c   1.000
_cell.angle_alpha   90.00
_cell.angle_beta   90.00
_cell.angle_gamma   90.00
#
_symmetry.space_group_name_H-M   'P 1'
#
loop_
_entity.id
_entity.type
_entity.pdbx_description
1 polymer ?
#
loop_
_entity_poly.entity_id
_entity_poly.type
_entity_poly.pdbx_seq_one_letter_code
_entity_poly.pdbx_strand_id
1 'polypeptide(L)'
;MFTRNKRVIAVGLLMSSVLVLGTLSASAETAQTFPLPQAPAAAAPLVGAAIAPAPAPVVGSLPELTTLIKQNGAAVVSISVEGKSSGRAGGLPEGLPPELERFFRGLPDMEEPEARRTQASGSGFIISADGYIVTNAHVVEDAKSVTVGLGDRRELSAEIVGVDTLSDIA
;
A
#
# COMPACT_ATOMS: atom_id res chain seq x y z
N MET A 1 41.78 -27.36 -6.91
CA MET A 1 41.00 -27.52 -8.14
C MET A 1 39.68 -28.18 -7.77
N PHE A 2 38.67 -27.38 -7.39
CA PHE A 2 37.39 -27.85 -6.85
C PHE A 2 36.35 -27.97 -7.96
N THR A 3 35.79 -29.17 -8.12
CA THR A 3 34.85 -29.54 -9.18
C THR A 3 33.41 -29.10 -8.88
N ARG A 4 32.83 -28.54 -9.95
CA ARG A 4 31.54 -27.90 -10.17
C ARG A 4 30.36 -28.88 -10.02
N ASN A 5 29.46 -28.62 -9.06
CA ASN A 5 28.20 -29.36 -8.93
C ASN A 5 27.13 -28.76 -9.85
N LYS A 6 26.89 -29.40 -10.99
CA LYS A 6 25.65 -29.25 -11.78
C LYS A 6 24.75 -30.43 -11.46
N ARG A 7 23.57 -30.20 -10.89
CA ARG A 7 22.48 -31.18 -10.86
C ARG A 7 21.24 -30.54 -11.46
N VAL A 8 21.09 -30.79 -12.75
CA VAL A 8 19.85 -30.68 -13.51
C VAL A 8 18.97 -31.85 -13.06
N ILE A 9 17.75 -31.57 -12.60
CA ILE A 9 16.70 -32.59 -12.47
C ILE A 9 15.51 -32.09 -13.27
N ALA A 10 15.30 -32.75 -14.41
CA ALA A 10 14.12 -32.62 -15.26
C ALA A 10 13.13 -33.71 -14.84
N VAL A 11 11.93 -33.30 -14.46
CA VAL A 11 10.69 -34.10 -14.35
C VAL A 11 9.60 -33.08 -14.63
N GLY A 12 8.59 -33.26 -15.47
CA GLY A 12 8.02 -34.40 -16.15
C GLY A 12 6.60 -33.93 -16.50
N LEU A 13 6.29 -33.93 -17.78
CA LEU A 13 5.10 -33.42 -18.45
C LEU A 13 3.78 -33.91 -17.82
N LEU A 14 2.81 -33.01 -17.59
CA LEU A 14 1.38 -33.34 -17.71
C LEU A 14 0.57 -32.09 -18.08
N MET A 15 0.29 -32.01 -19.38
CA MET A 15 -0.64 -31.09 -20.02
C MET A 15 -2.08 -31.51 -19.69
N SER A 16 -2.85 -30.58 -19.12
CA SER A 16 -4.31 -30.64 -19.13
C SER A 16 -4.84 -29.26 -19.51
N SER A 17 -4.97 -29.06 -20.83
CA SER A 17 -5.71 -27.97 -21.44
C SER A 17 -7.20 -28.21 -21.27
N VAL A 18 -7.91 -27.31 -20.59
CA VAL A 18 -9.37 -27.24 -20.66
C VAL A 18 -9.75 -25.92 -21.31
N LEU A 19 -10.11 -26.02 -22.59
CA LEU A 19 -10.77 -25.00 -23.38
C LEU A 19 -12.28 -25.18 -23.15
N VAL A 20 -12.96 -24.22 -22.54
CA VAL A 20 -14.43 -24.15 -22.54
C VAL A 20 -14.83 -22.85 -23.22
N LEU A 21 -15.55 -23.01 -24.33
CA LEU A 21 -16.00 -21.99 -25.26
C LEU A 21 -17.52 -21.84 -25.11
N GLY A 22 -18.00 -20.60 -24.94
CA GLY A 22 -19.43 -20.23 -24.95
C GLY A 22 -20.16 -20.50 -23.62
N THR A 23 -21.09 -19.67 -23.14
CA THR A 23 -21.98 -18.73 -23.81
C THR A 23 -22.30 -17.54 -22.88
N LEU A 24 -22.31 -16.34 -23.45
CA LEU A 24 -22.87 -15.13 -22.86
C LEU A 24 -24.39 -15.34 -22.67
N SER A 25 -24.86 -15.38 -21.43
CA SER A 25 -26.29 -15.24 -21.15
C SER A 25 -26.45 -14.31 -19.96
N ALA A 26 -26.85 -13.08 -20.26
CA ALA A 26 -27.27 -12.10 -19.28
C ALA A 26 -28.46 -12.67 -18.51
N SER A 27 -28.32 -12.81 -17.20
CA SER A 27 -29.44 -13.09 -16.30
C SER A 27 -29.48 -11.98 -15.27
N ALA A 28 -30.55 -11.19 -15.34
CA ALA A 28 -30.85 -10.12 -14.41
C ALA A 28 -30.88 -10.68 -12.99
N GLU A 29 -30.02 -10.13 -12.13
CA GLU A 29 -30.02 -10.45 -10.71
C GLU A 29 -31.33 -9.91 -10.12
N THR A 30 -32.26 -10.83 -9.94
CA THR A 30 -33.57 -10.57 -9.36
C THR A 30 -33.37 -10.34 -7.87
N ALA A 31 -33.64 -9.12 -7.42
CA ALA A 31 -33.60 -8.73 -6.02
C ALA A 31 -34.37 -9.75 -5.15
N GLN A 32 -33.65 -10.50 -4.32
CA GLN A 32 -34.25 -11.41 -3.36
C GLN A 32 -34.81 -10.61 -2.19
N THR A 33 -36.12 -10.39 -2.22
CA THR A 33 -36.90 -9.90 -1.09
C THR A 33 -36.96 -10.99 -0.02
N PHE A 34 -36.30 -10.77 1.11
CA PHE A 34 -36.46 -11.62 2.29
C PHE A 34 -37.88 -11.47 2.85
N PRO A 35 -38.68 -12.55 2.96
CA PRO A 35 -40.00 -12.49 3.57
C PRO A 35 -39.84 -12.37 5.10
N LEU A 36 -40.50 -11.37 5.70
CA LEU A 36 -40.59 -11.26 7.15
C LEU A 36 -41.42 -12.43 7.71
N PRO A 37 -40.99 -13.08 8.81
CA PRO A 37 -41.79 -14.10 9.46
C PRO A 37 -43.01 -13.45 10.14
N GLN A 38 -44.22 -13.83 9.72
CA GLN A 38 -45.45 -13.46 10.41
C GLN A 38 -45.66 -14.41 11.60
N ALA A 39 -45.38 -13.93 12.81
CA ALA A 39 -45.77 -14.62 14.05
C ALA A 39 -47.26 -14.41 14.34
N PRO A 40 -47.99 -15.42 14.84
CA PRO A 40 -49.42 -15.34 15.06
C PRO A 40 -49.77 -14.35 16.18
N ALA A 41 -50.71 -13.45 15.89
CA ALA A 41 -51.27 -12.50 16.84
C ALA A 41 -52.11 -13.24 17.90
N ALA A 42 -51.52 -13.45 19.07
CA ALA A 42 -52.25 -13.75 20.31
C ALA A 42 -52.18 -12.52 21.21
N ALA A 43 -53.30 -11.79 21.28
CA ALA A 43 -53.47 -10.64 22.16
C ALA A 43 -53.54 -11.10 23.63
N ALA A 44 -52.69 -10.52 24.49
CA ALA A 44 -52.80 -10.57 25.94
C ALA A 44 -52.63 -9.15 26.52
N PRO A 45 -53.32 -8.80 27.62
CA PRO A 45 -53.56 -7.41 28.00
C PRO A 45 -52.31 -6.73 28.58
N LEU A 46 -52.17 -5.43 28.26
CA LEU A 46 -51.13 -4.54 28.75
C LEU A 46 -51.35 -4.27 30.25
N VAL A 47 -50.65 -5.01 31.12
CA VAL A 47 -50.46 -4.62 32.52
C VAL A 47 -49.12 -3.87 32.58
N GLY A 48 -49.17 -2.60 32.97
CA GLY A 48 -48.03 -1.70 33.00
C GLY A 48 -46.85 -2.24 33.81
N ALA A 49 -45.78 -2.63 33.12
CA ALA A 49 -44.47 -2.82 33.72
C ALA A 49 -43.75 -1.46 33.69
N ALA A 50 -43.50 -0.90 34.87
CA ALA A 50 -42.59 0.22 35.01
C ALA A 50 -41.22 -0.17 34.42
N ILE A 51 -40.78 0.58 33.41
CA ILE A 51 -39.46 0.39 32.79
C ILE A 51 -38.42 0.82 33.83
N ALA A 52 -37.79 -0.15 34.51
CA ALA A 52 -36.59 0.12 35.28
C ALA A 52 -35.50 0.64 34.32
N PRO A 53 -34.75 1.70 34.69
CA PRO A 53 -33.68 2.20 33.83
C PRO A 53 -32.64 1.09 33.61
N ALA A 54 -32.35 0.80 32.35
CA ALA A 54 -31.28 -0.11 31.98
C ALA A 54 -29.94 0.41 32.56
N PRO A 55 -29.07 -0.47 33.08
CA PRO A 55 -27.75 -0.04 33.55
C PRO A 55 -26.99 0.59 32.38
N ALA A 56 -26.41 1.77 32.61
CA ALA A 56 -25.57 2.44 31.63
C ALA A 56 -24.41 1.51 31.22
N PRO A 57 -24.01 1.47 29.93
CA PRO A 57 -22.86 0.70 29.52
C PRO A 57 -21.64 1.22 30.28
N VAL A 58 -21.06 0.37 31.12
CA VAL A 58 -19.78 0.65 31.76
C VAL A 58 -18.75 0.60 30.64
N VAL A 59 -18.44 1.75 30.06
CA VAL A 59 -17.31 1.88 29.13
C VAL A 59 -16.08 1.55 29.95
N GLY A 60 -15.59 0.30 29.79
CA GLY A 60 -14.38 -0.17 30.43
C GLY A 60 -13.27 0.83 30.21
N SER A 61 -12.40 0.97 31.21
CA SER A 61 -11.29 1.92 31.35
C SER A 61 -10.22 1.76 30.27
N LEU A 62 -10.59 1.94 29.01
CA LEU A 62 -9.67 2.08 27.91
C LEU A 62 -8.91 3.40 28.14
N PRO A 63 -7.58 3.40 27.95
CA PRO A 63 -6.86 4.66 27.93
C PRO A 63 -7.52 5.59 26.92
N GLU A 64 -7.83 6.80 27.35
CA GLU A 64 -8.22 7.88 26.45
C GLU A 64 -7.19 7.94 25.32
N LEU A 65 -7.64 7.94 24.07
CA LEU A 65 -6.77 8.00 22.88
C LEU A 65 -5.76 9.15 23.00
N THR A 66 -6.21 10.26 23.58
CA THR A 66 -5.38 11.43 23.91
C THR A 66 -4.15 11.08 24.76
N THR A 67 -4.29 10.17 25.72
CA THR A 67 -3.19 9.69 26.57
C THR A 67 -2.17 8.88 25.77
N LEU A 68 -2.63 7.98 24.90
CA LEU A 68 -1.75 7.18 24.05
C LEU A 68 -0.98 8.03 23.04
N ILE A 69 -1.62 9.06 22.47
CA ILE A 69 -0.95 10.02 21.58
C ILE A 69 0.13 10.80 22.34
N LYS A 70 -0.16 11.28 23.56
CA LYS A 70 0.82 12.00 24.39
C LYS A 70 2.01 11.12 24.78
N GLN A 71 1.78 9.83 25.01
CA GLN A 71 2.83 8.89 25.40
C GLN A 71 3.70 8.44 24.22
N ASN A 72 3.11 8.24 23.04
CA ASN A 72 3.79 7.57 21.92
C ASN A 72 4.02 8.46 20.69
N GLY A 73 3.47 9.67 20.65
CA GLY A 73 3.56 10.54 19.47
C GLY A 73 4.99 10.91 19.07
N ALA A 74 5.92 10.93 20.03
CA ALA A 74 7.34 11.18 19.76
C ALA A 74 8.05 10.03 19.03
N ALA A 75 7.49 8.82 19.04
CA ALA A 75 8.06 7.67 18.35
C ALA A 75 7.72 7.65 16.85
N VAL A 76 6.70 8.41 16.43
CA VAL A 76 6.27 8.47 15.03
C VAL A 76 7.06 9.55 14.29
N VAL A 77 7.60 9.18 13.14
CA VAL A 77 8.38 10.07 12.29
C VAL A 77 7.78 10.16 10.89
N SER A 78 8.01 11.30 10.25
CA SER A 78 7.76 11.49 8.82
C SER A 78 9.00 11.06 8.04
N ILE A 79 8.82 10.40 6.91
CA ILE A 79 9.90 9.99 6.02
C ILE A 79 9.66 10.65 4.68
N SER A 80 10.69 11.30 4.17
CA SER A 80 10.72 11.92 2.85
C SER A 80 11.91 11.34 2.10
N VAL A 81 11.65 10.80 0.92
CA VAL A 81 12.69 10.27 0.05
C VAL A 81 12.75 11.05 -1.25
N GLU A 82 13.97 11.34 -1.69
CA GLU A 82 14.20 11.77 -3.06
C GLU A 82 14.69 10.56 -3.85
N GLY A 83 13.86 10.09 -4.77
CA GLY A 83 14.16 8.99 -5.66
C GLY A 83 15.22 9.34 -6.70
N LYS A 84 15.87 8.31 -7.24
CA LYS A 84 16.72 8.47 -8.42
C LYS A 84 15.85 8.96 -9.57
N SER A 85 16.19 10.11 -10.16
CA SER A 85 15.51 10.57 -11.37
C SER A 85 15.73 9.52 -12.45
N SER A 86 14.69 8.75 -12.79
CA SER A 86 14.70 7.93 -14.00
C SER A 86 14.57 8.87 -15.18
N GLY A 87 15.66 9.57 -15.49
CA GLY A 87 15.80 10.30 -16.73
C GLY A 87 15.78 9.26 -17.84
N ARG A 88 14.61 9.01 -18.42
CA ARG A 88 14.61 8.68 -19.83
C ARG A 88 15.00 9.97 -20.51
N ALA A 89 16.32 10.11 -20.73
CA ALA A 89 16.92 11.20 -21.48
C ALA A 89 16.07 11.48 -22.71
N GLY A 90 15.89 12.75 -23.05
CA GLY A 90 15.03 13.23 -24.13
C GLY A 90 15.53 12.84 -25.53
N GLY A 91 15.78 11.54 -25.75
CA GLY A 91 16.12 10.97 -27.04
C GLY A 91 14.89 10.38 -27.71
N LEU A 92 14.79 10.59 -29.02
CA LEU A 92 13.79 9.95 -29.87
C LEU A 92 13.72 8.43 -29.57
N PRO A 93 12.52 7.85 -29.39
CA PRO A 93 12.33 6.42 -29.29
C PRO A 93 13.04 5.68 -30.43
N GLU A 94 13.90 4.73 -30.08
CA GLU A 94 14.63 3.92 -31.06
C GLU A 94 13.63 3.04 -31.83
N GLY A 95 13.66 3.11 -33.17
CA GLY A 95 12.73 2.39 -34.04
C GLY A 95 11.54 3.20 -34.58
N LEU A 96 11.60 4.53 -34.55
CA LEU A 96 10.60 5.37 -35.21
C LEU A 96 10.68 5.26 -36.75
N PRO A 97 9.53 5.26 -37.46
CA PRO A 97 9.48 5.43 -38.90
C PRO A 97 10.19 6.71 -39.36
N PRO A 98 10.88 6.72 -40.52
CA PRO A 98 11.65 7.86 -41.00
C PRO A 98 10.82 9.13 -41.25
N GLU A 99 9.51 9.00 -41.44
CA GLU A 99 8.56 10.12 -41.52
C GLU A 99 8.40 10.81 -40.16
N LEU A 100 8.31 10.03 -39.07
CA LEU A 100 8.17 10.53 -37.72
C LEU A 100 9.50 11.09 -37.22
N GLU A 101 10.64 10.46 -37.49
CA GLU A 101 11.95 11.00 -37.10
C GLU A 101 12.18 12.44 -37.61
N ARG A 102 11.75 12.73 -38.85
CA ARG A 102 11.84 14.06 -39.46
C ARG A 102 10.90 15.08 -38.82
N PHE A 103 9.69 14.66 -38.45
CA PHE A 103 8.72 15.49 -37.73
C PHE A 103 9.25 15.90 -36.35
N PHE A 104 9.79 14.95 -35.58
CA PHE A 104 10.28 15.19 -34.22
C PHE A 104 11.60 15.99 -34.18
N ARG A 105 12.46 15.87 -35.20
CA ARG A 105 13.70 16.68 -35.34
C ARG A 105 13.44 18.14 -35.76
N GLY A 106 12.28 18.43 -36.34
CA GLY A 106 11.88 19.78 -36.77
C GLY A 106 11.18 20.61 -35.68
N LEU A 107 10.85 20.00 -34.55
CA LEU A 107 10.35 20.72 -33.38
C LEU A 107 11.52 21.47 -32.71
N PRO A 108 11.35 22.74 -32.31
CA PRO A 108 12.33 23.42 -31.47
C PRO A 108 12.59 22.58 -30.24
N ASP A 109 13.86 22.48 -29.81
CA ASP A 109 14.28 21.74 -28.62
C ASP A 109 13.33 22.08 -27.48
N MET A 110 12.40 21.17 -27.19
CA MET A 110 11.62 21.26 -25.97
C MET A 110 12.66 21.09 -24.86
N GLU A 111 12.85 22.14 -24.06
CA GLU A 111 13.67 22.09 -22.85
C GLU A 111 13.45 20.73 -22.21
N GLU A 112 14.53 19.95 -22.08
CA GLU A 112 14.45 18.61 -21.51
C GLU A 112 13.63 18.73 -20.23
N PRO A 113 12.56 17.93 -20.06
CA PRO A 113 11.80 17.95 -18.83
C PRO A 113 12.80 17.69 -17.72
N GLU A 114 13.05 18.70 -16.87
CA GLU A 114 13.97 18.57 -15.74
C GLU A 114 13.67 17.24 -15.09
N ALA A 115 14.69 16.38 -15.02
CA ALA A 115 14.54 14.99 -14.63
C ALA A 115 13.69 14.95 -13.35
N ARG A 116 12.41 14.59 -13.50
CA ARG A 116 11.41 14.82 -12.45
C ARG A 116 11.88 14.02 -11.26
N ARG A 117 12.30 14.71 -10.21
CA ARG A 117 12.72 14.08 -8.96
C ARG A 117 11.48 13.40 -8.41
N THR A 118 11.48 12.07 -8.41
CA THR A 118 10.40 11.31 -7.78
C THR A 118 10.53 11.55 -6.29
N GLN A 119 9.57 12.25 -5.69
CA GLN A 119 9.48 12.39 -4.24
C GLN A 119 8.50 11.35 -3.74
N ALA A 120 8.93 10.54 -2.78
CA ALA A 120 8.02 9.68 -2.03
C ALA A 120 8.03 10.14 -0.57
N SER A 121 6.90 9.97 0.10
CA SER A 121 6.75 10.29 1.50
C SER A 121 5.99 9.17 2.20
N GLY A 122 6.39 8.88 3.43
CA GLY A 122 5.80 7.85 4.27
C GLY A 122 5.96 8.19 5.75
N SER A 123 5.61 7.23 6.59
CA SER A 123 5.83 7.32 8.03
C SER A 123 6.73 6.18 8.51
N GLY A 124 7.28 6.35 9.69
CA GLY A 124 8.05 5.31 10.37
C GLY A 124 7.95 5.41 11.88
N PHE A 125 8.53 4.44 12.56
CA PHE A 125 8.58 4.37 14.01
C PHE A 125 10.01 4.21 14.50
N ILE A 126 10.37 4.98 15.52
CA ILE A 126 11.64 4.82 16.25
C ILE A 126 11.51 3.60 17.17
N ILE A 127 12.38 2.60 16.99
CA ILE A 127 12.32 1.33 17.74
C ILE A 127 13.42 1.20 18.80
N SER A 128 14.50 1.99 18.70
CA SER A 128 15.60 2.00 19.69
C SER A 128 16.06 3.42 20.00
N ALA A 129 16.59 3.62 21.20
CA ALA A 129 17.24 4.86 21.61
C ALA A 129 18.49 5.20 20.78
N ASP A 130 19.06 4.20 20.09
CA ASP A 130 20.18 4.37 19.16
C ASP A 130 19.78 5.05 17.84
N GLY A 131 18.48 5.28 17.61
CA GLY A 131 17.98 5.98 16.41
C GLY A 131 17.56 5.06 15.27
N TYR A 132 17.40 3.76 15.49
CA TYR A 132 16.83 2.84 14.51
C TYR A 132 15.35 3.15 14.26
N ILE A 133 15.00 3.23 12.99
CA ILE A 133 13.65 3.50 12.51
C ILE A 133 13.22 2.33 11.64
N VAL A 134 11.96 1.93 11.78
CA VAL A 134 11.32 0.96 10.89
C VAL A 134 10.27 1.66 10.04
N THR A 135 10.29 1.36 8.75
CA THR A 135 9.29 1.78 7.75
C THR A 135 8.99 0.65 6.78
N ASN A 136 8.23 0.96 5.74
CA ASN A 136 7.95 0.01 4.67
C ASN A 136 9.08 0.02 3.63
N ALA A 137 9.45 -1.15 3.13
CA ALA A 137 10.50 -1.29 2.12
C ALA A 137 10.21 -0.45 0.87
N HIS A 138 8.97 -0.47 0.39
CA HIS A 138 8.59 0.28 -0.82
C HIS A 138 8.72 1.81 -0.66
N VAL A 139 8.81 2.34 0.56
CA VAL A 139 9.03 3.77 0.80
C VAL A 139 10.47 4.14 0.46
N VAL A 140 11.43 3.23 0.63
CA VAL A 140 12.87 3.50 0.54
C VAL A 140 13.58 2.76 -0.59
N GLU A 141 12.93 1.81 -1.29
CA GLU A 141 13.54 0.90 -2.27
C GLU A 141 14.34 1.60 -3.40
N ASP A 142 13.85 2.75 -3.89
CA ASP A 142 14.50 3.55 -4.95
C ASP A 142 15.03 4.91 -4.47
N ALA A 143 15.10 5.11 -3.16
CA ALA A 143 15.56 6.36 -2.57
C ALA A 143 17.05 6.59 -2.87
N LYS A 144 17.38 7.78 -3.36
CA LYS A 144 18.76 8.28 -3.43
C LYS A 144 19.17 8.89 -2.09
N SER A 145 18.26 9.60 -1.46
CA SER A 145 18.41 10.20 -0.13
C SER A 145 17.14 9.99 0.68
N VAL A 146 17.32 9.78 1.98
CA VAL A 146 16.24 9.64 2.95
C VAL A 146 16.40 10.72 4.00
N THR A 147 15.34 11.48 4.22
CA THR A 147 15.22 12.51 5.24
C THR A 147 14.09 12.14 6.19
N VAL A 148 14.39 12.15 7.48
CA VAL A 148 13.44 11.84 8.56
C VAL A 148 13.06 13.12 9.28
N GLY A 149 11.77 13.42 9.33
CA GLY A 149 11.17 14.49 10.10
C GLY A 149 10.70 14.00 11.47
N LEU A 150 11.18 14.64 12.54
CA LEU A 150 10.78 14.36 13.92
C LEU A 150 9.63 15.27 14.35
N GLY A 151 8.88 14.86 15.39
CA GLY A 151 7.76 15.63 15.93
C GLY A 151 8.12 17.03 16.48
N ASP A 152 9.41 17.32 16.68
CA ASP A 152 9.93 18.63 17.07
C ASP A 152 10.30 19.53 15.87
N ARG A 153 9.95 19.12 14.65
CA ARG A 153 10.25 19.79 13.37
C ARG A 153 11.72 19.76 12.96
N ARG A 154 12.54 18.90 13.57
CA ARG A 154 13.89 18.64 13.06
C ARG A 154 13.83 17.66 11.89
N GLU A 155 14.73 17.87 10.95
CA GLU A 155 14.95 16.98 9.82
C GLU A 155 16.37 16.41 9.91
N LEU A 156 16.50 15.09 9.80
CA LEU A 156 17.76 14.37 9.88
C LEU A 156 17.92 13.49 8.64
N SER A 157 19.15 13.40 8.10
CA SER A 157 19.45 12.43 7.05
C SER A 157 19.59 11.04 7.67
N ALA A 158 19.02 10.04 7.02
CA ALA A 158 19.08 8.64 7.45
C ALA A 158 19.80 7.76 6.42
N GLU A 159 20.41 6.69 6.91
CA GLU A 159 21.02 5.64 6.10
C GLU A 159 20.17 4.37 6.19
N ILE A 160 20.01 3.69 5.06
CA ILE A 160 19.27 2.43 4.98
C ILE A 160 20.18 1.31 5.46
N VAL A 161 19.83 0.69 6.59
CA VAL A 161 20.64 -0.40 7.19
C VAL A 161 20.29 -1.76 6.58
N GLY A 162 19.04 -1.97 6.19
CA GLY A 162 18.56 -3.20 5.55
C GLY A 162 17.18 -3.00 4.95
N VAL A 163 16.81 -3.86 3.99
CA VAL A 163 15.49 -3.85 3.35
C VAL A 163 15.08 -5.30 3.10
N ASP A 164 13.88 -5.66 3.52
CA ASP A 164 13.20 -6.91 3.20
C ASP A 164 11.94 -6.60 2.38
N THR A 165 12.05 -6.81 1.06
CA THR A 165 10.96 -6.57 0.11
C THR A 165 9.84 -7.61 0.19
N LEU A 166 10.09 -8.80 0.78
CA LEU A 166 9.07 -9.84 0.91
C LEU A 166 8.09 -9.51 2.04
N SER A 167 8.59 -8.99 3.16
CA SER A 167 7.77 -8.53 4.27
C SER A 167 7.38 -7.05 4.18
N ASP A 168 7.91 -6.33 3.20
CA ASP A 168 7.79 -4.88 3.05
C ASP A 168 8.29 -4.10 4.28
N ILE A 169 9.50 -4.41 4.77
CA ILE A 169 10.12 -3.77 5.95
C ILE A 169 11.50 -3.21 5.61
N ALA A 170 11.82 -2.00 6.11
CA ALA A 170 13.13 -1.38 6.04
C ALA A 170 13.49 -0.64 7.33
#